data_AF-A0A8X6QXP7-F1
#
_entry.id   AF-A0A8X6QXP7-F1
#
_cell.length_a   1.000
_cell.length_b   1.000
_cell.length_c   1.000
_cell.angle_alpha   90.00
_cell.angle_beta   90.00
_cell.angle_gamma   90.00
#
_symmetry.space_group_name_H-M   'P 1'
#
loop_
_entity.id
_entity.type
_entity.pdbx_description
1 polymer ?
#
loop_
_entity_poly.entity_id
_entity_poly.type
_entity_poly.pdbx_seq_one_letter_code
_entity_poly.pdbx_strand_id
1 'polypeptide(L)'
;MLKHAFSKQKGVNVDVVAIIDDVTGTMMMGSYLDKRSAIGMILGTGCNAAYFERVERIVKWEGKHPGIDEVIIDIEWGAFGDNGVLDFMKTEIDKDVDQPLFSLTILRLKSFLLENILVI
;
A
#
# COMPACT_ATOMS: atom_id res chain seq x y z
N MET A 1 9.65 -8.78 19.96
CA MET A 1 8.56 -8.20 19.14
C MET A 1 7.61 -7.41 20.03
N LEU A 2 6.83 -6.47 19.47
CA LEU A 2 6.07 -5.43 20.19
C LEU A 2 5.29 -5.92 21.43
N LYS A 3 4.57 -7.06 21.35
CA LYS A 3 3.87 -7.66 22.51
C LYS A 3 4.79 -7.92 23.72
N HIS A 4 6.00 -8.40 23.48
CA HIS A 4 7.03 -8.62 24.51
C HIS A 4 7.59 -7.31 25.09
N ALA A 5 7.55 -6.22 24.33
CA ALA A 5 7.91 -4.91 24.86
C ALA A 5 6.85 -4.40 25.83
N PHE A 6 5.56 -4.55 25.49
CA PHE A 6 4.46 -4.17 26.38
C PHE A 6 4.42 -4.99 27.67
N SER A 7 4.70 -6.30 27.62
CA SER A 7 4.72 -7.14 28.83
C SER A 7 5.79 -6.75 29.86
N LYS A 8 6.79 -5.94 29.48
CA LYS A 8 7.84 -5.44 30.37
C LYS A 8 7.51 -4.06 30.98
N GLN A 9 6.52 -3.35 30.43
CA GLN A 9 6.14 -2.01 30.86
C GLN A 9 5.05 -2.09 31.94
N LYS A 10 5.39 -1.76 33.19
CA LYS A 10 4.40 -1.72 34.28
C LYS A 10 3.31 -0.68 33.97
N GLY A 11 2.05 -1.06 34.16
CA GLY A 11 0.90 -0.16 33.97
C GLY A 11 0.41 -0.02 32.52
N VAL A 12 0.98 -0.76 31.56
CA VAL A 12 0.50 -0.79 30.17
C VAL A 12 -0.09 -2.16 29.87
N ASN A 13 -1.41 -2.20 29.66
CA ASN A 13 -2.14 -3.40 29.24
C ASN A 13 -2.74 -3.17 27.84
N VAL A 14 -2.04 -3.63 26.82
CA VAL A 14 -2.42 -3.47 25.41
C VAL A 14 -2.49 -4.84 24.76
N ASP A 15 -3.61 -5.15 24.12
CA ASP A 15 -3.74 -6.32 23.26
C ASP A 15 -3.57 -5.91 21.79
N VAL A 16 -2.58 -6.52 21.12
CA VAL A 16 -2.33 -6.29 19.70
C VAL A 16 -3.11 -7.33 18.90
N VAL A 17 -4.23 -6.90 18.34
CA VAL A 17 -5.21 -7.75 17.65
C VAL A 17 -5.04 -7.78 16.13
N ALA A 18 -4.40 -6.76 15.57
CA ALA A 18 -4.17 -6.64 14.13
C ALA A 18 -2.89 -5.84 13.84
N ILE A 19 -2.33 -6.08 12.66
CA ILE A 19 -1.31 -5.26 12.01
C ILE A 19 -1.90 -4.91 10.65
N ILE A 20 -1.90 -3.63 10.32
CA ILE A 20 -2.46 -3.11 9.07
C ILE A 20 -1.47 -2.14 8.44
N ASP A 21 -1.55 -2.01 7.12
CA ASP A 21 -0.88 -0.92 6.41
C ASP A 21 -1.69 0.38 6.50
N ASP A 22 -1.03 1.53 6.29
CA ASP A 22 -1.64 2.85 6.41
C ASP A 22 -2.75 3.08 5.35
N VAL A 23 -2.56 2.60 4.12
CA VAL A 23 -3.56 2.75 3.06
C VAL A 23 -4.75 1.81 3.27
N THR A 24 -4.50 0.63 3.86
CA THR A 24 -5.55 -0.29 4.30
C THR A 24 -6.42 0.38 5.37
N GLY A 25 -5.81 1.04 6.36
CA GLY A 25 -6.53 1.83 7.36
C GLY A 25 -7.34 2.96 6.75
N THR A 26 -6.78 3.64 5.75
CA THR A 26 -7.47 4.70 4.98
C THR A 26 -8.70 4.17 4.28
N MET A 27 -8.61 3.04 3.58
CA MET A 27 -9.76 2.41 2.89
C MET A 27 -10.83 1.93 3.89
N MET A 28 -10.41 1.32 5.00
CA MET A 28 -11.30 0.85 6.04
C MET A 28 -12.09 2.01 6.68
N MET A 29 -11.41 3.11 7.03
CA MET A 29 -12.07 4.27 7.61
C MET A 29 -12.96 4.99 6.59
N GLY A 30 -12.51 5.13 5.34
CA GLY A 30 -13.29 5.71 4.26
C GLY A 30 -14.61 4.98 4.05
N SER A 31 -14.55 3.65 3.87
CA SER A 31 -15.74 2.80 3.70
C SER A 31 -16.62 2.69 4.95
N TYR A 32 -16.07 2.94 6.14
CA TYR A 32 -16.86 3.08 7.36
C TYR A 32 -17.70 4.37 7.33
N LEU A 33 -17.12 5.49 6.89
CA LEU A 33 -17.77 6.80 6.83
C LEU A 33 -18.75 6.94 5.65
N ASP A 34 -18.38 6.47 4.46
CA ASP A 34 -19.21 6.48 3.25
C ASP A 34 -19.12 5.12 2.56
N LYS A 35 -20.25 4.41 2.47
CA LYS A 35 -20.33 3.10 1.80
C LYS A 35 -20.06 3.15 0.30
N ARG A 36 -19.98 4.34 -0.29
CA ARG A 36 -19.61 4.56 -1.69
C ARG A 36 -18.10 4.73 -1.89
N SER A 37 -17.30 4.82 -0.82
CA SER A 37 -15.84 4.87 -0.92
C SER A 37 -15.33 3.58 -1.57
N ALA A 38 -14.81 3.71 -2.78
CA ALA A 38 -14.32 2.59 -3.57
C ALA A 38 -12.81 2.37 -3.43
N ILE A 39 -12.05 3.43 -3.14
CA ILE A 39 -10.58 3.42 -3.08
C ILE A 39 -10.13 4.28 -1.89
N GLY A 40 -9.19 3.76 -1.09
CA GLY A 40 -8.35 4.52 -0.18
C GLY A 40 -7.02 4.81 -0.87
N MET A 41 -6.48 6.02 -0.73
CA MET A 41 -5.25 6.42 -1.42
C MET A 41 -4.43 7.35 -0.55
N ILE A 42 -3.12 7.11 -0.50
CA ILE A 42 -2.15 8.00 0.10
C ILE A 42 -1.43 8.75 -1.03
N LEU A 43 -1.49 10.08 -0.97
CA LEU A 43 -0.74 10.97 -1.85
C LEU A 43 0.11 11.90 -0.98
N GLY A 44 1.41 11.64 -0.91
CA GLY A 44 2.31 12.47 -0.13
C GLY A 44 3.76 12.11 -0.39
N THR A 45 4.52 11.97 0.68
CA THR A 45 5.90 11.51 0.58
C THR A 45 5.94 10.14 -0.11
N GLY A 46 5.01 9.23 0.13
CA GLY A 46 4.80 8.03 -0.68
C GLY A 46 3.50 8.12 -1.49
N CYS A 47 3.30 7.19 -2.40
CA CYS A 47 2.06 7.04 -3.15
C CYS A 47 1.62 5.57 -3.08
N ASN A 48 0.41 5.31 -2.61
CA ASN A 48 -0.17 3.97 -2.55
C ASN A 48 -1.72 4.04 -2.59
N ALA A 49 -2.39 2.93 -2.90
CA ALA A 49 -3.84 2.79 -2.82
C ALA A 49 -4.26 1.42 -2.25
N ALA A 50 -5.51 1.34 -1.79
CA ALA A 50 -6.21 0.17 -1.30
C ALA A 50 -7.67 0.15 -1.78
N TYR A 51 -8.23 -1.03 -2.05
CA TYR A 51 -9.63 -1.21 -2.45
C TYR A 51 -10.19 -2.55 -1.99
N PHE A 52 -11.51 -2.70 -1.98
CA PHE A 52 -12.15 -4.00 -1.77
C PHE A 52 -12.16 -4.79 -3.08
N GLU A 53 -11.66 -6.01 -3.04
CA GLU A 53 -11.79 -6.98 -4.13
C GLU A 53 -12.61 -8.19 -3.68
N ARG A 54 -13.42 -8.70 -4.60
CA ARG A 54 -14.19 -9.92 -4.37
C ARG A 54 -13.23 -11.11 -4.37
N VAL A 55 -13.31 -11.93 -3.33
CA VAL A 55 -12.41 -13.07 -3.13
C VAL A 55 -12.39 -14.00 -4.35
N GLU A 56 -13.54 -14.21 -5.01
CA GLU A 56 -13.66 -15.04 -6.22
C GLU A 56 -12.84 -14.55 -7.43
N ARG A 57 -12.41 -13.28 -7.45
CA ARG A 57 -11.59 -12.70 -8.53
C ARG A 57 -10.09 -12.79 -8.24
N ILE A 58 -9.70 -13.13 -7.02
CA ILE A 58 -8.31 -13.21 -6.61
C ILE A 58 -7.79 -14.62 -6.96
N VAL A 59 -7.17 -14.75 -8.12
CA VAL A 59 -6.61 -16.03 -8.60
C VAL A 59 -5.57 -16.62 -7.63
N LYS A 60 -4.82 -15.74 -6.93
CA LYS A 60 -3.81 -16.11 -5.93
C LYS A 60 -4.38 -16.46 -4.55
N TRP A 61 -5.70 -16.43 -4.36
CA TRP A 61 -6.31 -16.68 -3.06
C TRP A 61 -6.30 -18.17 -2.72
N GLU A 62 -5.54 -18.53 -1.70
CA GLU A 62 -5.44 -19.92 -1.23
C GLU A 62 -6.36 -20.17 -0.03
N GLY A 63 -7.07 -21.29 -0.06
CA GLY A 63 -7.95 -21.72 1.04
C GLY A 63 -9.40 -21.21 0.94
N LYS A 64 -10.28 -21.82 1.73
CA LYS A 64 -11.67 -21.38 1.87
C LYS A 64 -11.83 -20.65 3.19
N HIS A 65 -12.35 -19.44 3.13
CA HIS A 65 -12.70 -18.65 4.31
C HIS A 65 -14.21 -18.38 4.29
N PRO A 66 -15.03 -19.30 4.84
CA PRO A 66 -16.47 -19.15 4.84
C PRO A 66 -16.90 -17.83 5.48
N GLY A 67 -17.77 -17.08 4.80
CA GLY A 67 -18.26 -15.78 5.25
C GLY A 67 -17.36 -14.59 4.94
N ILE A 68 -16.28 -14.77 4.18
CA ILE A 68 -15.45 -13.69 3.63
C ILE A 68 -15.67 -13.63 2.11
N ASP A 69 -16.47 -12.66 1.66
CA ASP A 69 -16.78 -12.46 0.23
C ASP A 69 -15.92 -11.37 -0.41
N GLU A 70 -15.43 -10.43 0.40
CA GLU A 70 -14.58 -9.31 -0.02
C GLU A 70 -13.41 -9.15 0.95
N VAL A 71 -12.27 -8.73 0.41
CA VAL A 71 -11.05 -8.41 1.18
C VAL A 71 -10.47 -7.10 0.70
N ILE A 72 -9.74 -6.40 1.56
CA ILE A 72 -8.97 -5.23 1.13
C ILE A 72 -7.69 -5.74 0.46
N ILE A 73 -7.46 -5.31 -0.78
CA ILE A 73 -6.17 -5.41 -1.43
C ILE A 73 -5.44 -4.11 -1.14
N ASP A 74 -4.39 -4.19 -0.33
CA ASP A 74 -3.32 -3.20 -0.37
C ASP A 74 -2.60 -3.39 -1.68
N ILE A 75 -2.61 -2.31 -2.44
CA ILE A 75 -2.23 -2.38 -3.82
C ILE A 75 -0.64 -2.24 -3.71
N GLU A 76 0.01 -1.40 -2.90
CA GLU A 76 1.49 -1.17 -2.95
C GLU A 76 2.08 -0.75 -4.32
N TRP A 77 1.61 0.38 -4.87
CA TRP A 77 1.92 0.72 -6.28
C TRP A 77 3.29 1.32 -6.62
N GLY A 78 4.17 1.45 -5.65
CA GLY A 78 5.41 2.18 -5.88
C GLY A 78 6.30 1.61 -7.00
N ALA A 79 6.17 0.31 -7.33
CA ALA A 79 7.05 -0.40 -8.26
C ALA A 79 6.48 -0.59 -9.68
N PHE A 80 5.27 -0.10 -9.97
CA PHE A 80 4.73 -0.26 -11.32
C PHE A 80 5.46 0.61 -12.34
N GLY A 81 5.91 -0.04 -13.41
CA GLY A 81 6.76 0.58 -14.42
C GLY A 81 8.23 0.21 -14.34
N ASP A 82 8.67 -0.52 -13.29
CA ASP A 82 10.07 -0.95 -13.12
C ASP A 82 10.55 -1.91 -14.22
N ASN A 83 9.61 -2.61 -14.88
CA ASN A 83 9.88 -3.46 -16.03
C ASN A 83 9.91 -2.68 -17.37
N GLY A 84 9.90 -1.36 -17.32
CA GLY A 84 9.99 -0.48 -18.49
C GLY A 84 8.67 -0.22 -19.22
N VAL A 85 7.54 -0.77 -18.76
CA VAL A 85 6.24 -0.57 -19.44
C VAL A 85 5.78 0.89 -19.46
N LEU A 86 6.34 1.74 -18.58
CA LEU A 86 6.04 3.18 -18.51
C LEU A 86 7.19 4.06 -19.03
N ASP A 87 8.23 3.51 -19.66
CA ASP A 87 9.40 4.29 -20.09
C ASP A 87 9.06 5.35 -21.14
N PHE A 88 7.97 5.17 -21.87
CA PHE A 88 7.45 6.16 -22.82
C PHE A 88 6.96 7.45 -22.14
N MET A 89 6.69 7.43 -20.83
CA MET A 89 6.31 8.60 -20.04
C MET A 89 7.51 9.26 -19.35
N LYS A 90 8.64 8.55 -19.22
CA LYS A 90 9.83 9.06 -18.53
C LYS A 90 10.60 10.04 -19.40
N THR A 91 10.96 11.18 -18.83
CA THR A 91 11.90 12.11 -19.44
C THR A 91 13.35 11.71 -19.12
N GLU A 92 14.32 12.36 -19.77
CA GLU A 92 15.74 12.15 -19.43
C GLU A 92 16.05 12.59 -17.98
N ILE A 93 15.31 13.56 -17.43
CA ILE A 93 15.47 14.01 -16.04
C ILE A 93 15.06 12.89 -15.07
N ASP A 94 13.95 12.20 -15.35
CA ASP A 94 13.49 11.09 -14.52
C ASP A 94 14.52 9.95 -14.49
N LYS A 95 15.08 9.62 -15.67
CA LYS A 95 16.13 8.60 -15.80
C LYS A 95 17.40 8.96 -15.03
N ASP A 96 17.78 10.24 -15.01
CA ASP A 96 18.93 10.73 -14.26
C ASP A 96 18.71 10.65 -12.73
N VAL A 97 17.49 10.99 -12.27
CA VAL A 97 17.10 10.88 -10.85
C VAL A 97 17.07 9.43 -10.38
N ASP A 98 16.67 8.50 -11.25
CA ASP A 98 16.61 7.06 -10.94
C ASP A 98 18.00 6.37 -10.91
N GLN A 99 19.09 7.06 -11.27
CA GLN A 99 20.43 6.48 -11.25
C GLN A 99 20.92 6.12 -9.83
N PRO A 100 21.65 4.99 -9.65
CA PRO A 100 22.07 4.50 -8.34
C PRO A 100 22.93 5.46 -7.51
N LEU A 101 23.64 6.39 -8.15
CA LEU A 101 24.51 7.36 -7.46
C LEU A 101 23.72 8.38 -6.61
N PHE A 102 22.45 8.62 -6.96
CA PHE A 102 21.50 9.41 -6.15
C PHE A 102 20.70 8.54 -5.15
N SER A 103 20.92 7.22 -5.14
CA SER A 103 20.11 6.24 -4.38
C SER A 103 20.44 6.14 -2.88
N LEU A 104 21.36 6.96 -2.34
CA LEU A 104 21.74 6.92 -0.91
C LEU A 104 20.92 7.85 -0.01
N THR A 105 20.00 8.65 -0.54
CA THR A 105 19.06 9.42 0.28
C THR A 105 17.73 9.45 -0.46
N ILE A 106 16.70 8.81 0.11
CA ILE A 106 15.28 9.13 -0.08
C ILE A 106 14.98 9.75 -1.45
N LEU A 107 14.65 8.97 -2.50
CA LEU A 107 13.95 9.41 -3.74
C LEU A 107 13.96 8.29 -4.80
N ARG A 108 13.67 7.03 -4.43
CA ARG A 108 13.25 6.04 -5.43
C ARG A 108 11.80 6.34 -5.79
N LEU A 109 11.56 6.80 -7.03
CA LEU A 109 10.24 6.93 -7.67
C LEU A 109 9.20 7.77 -6.89
N LYS A 110 9.55 9.01 -6.51
CA LYS A 110 8.56 10.04 -6.10
C LYS A 110 8.43 11.19 -7.10
N SER A 111 9.17 11.15 -8.22
CA SER A 111 9.24 12.29 -9.15
C SER A 111 8.21 12.27 -10.27
N PHE A 112 7.40 11.20 -10.43
CA PHE A 112 6.47 11.13 -11.57
C PHE A 112 5.02 10.74 -11.25
N LEU A 113 4.75 10.08 -10.12
CA LEU A 113 3.42 9.51 -9.86
C LEU A 113 2.77 10.08 -8.59
N LEU A 114 2.60 11.41 -8.60
CA LEU A 114 1.39 12.06 -8.09
C LEU A 114 0.17 11.77 -9.00
N GLU A 115 0.32 10.99 -10.07
CA GLU A 115 -0.77 10.53 -10.92
C GLU A 115 -0.50 9.10 -11.44
N ASN A 116 -1.17 8.08 -10.86
CA ASN A 116 -1.47 6.73 -11.41
C ASN A 116 -0.65 5.49 -10.95
N ILE A 117 -1.28 4.68 -10.08
CA ILE A 117 -1.55 3.20 -10.11
C ILE A 117 -0.47 2.25 -10.68
N LEU A 118 0.10 1.23 -9.99
CA LEU A 118 -0.34 -0.18 -9.68
C LEU A 118 0.78 -0.98 -8.91
N VAL A 119 0.62 -2.26 -8.52
CA VAL A 119 0.54 -2.81 -7.15
C VAL A 119 0.88 -4.28 -6.99
N ILE A 120 1.29 -4.71 -5.79
CA ILE A 120 1.29 -6.09 -5.31
C ILE A 120 0.57 -6.33 -3.98
#